data_AF-A0A3B9AJT9-F1
#
_entry.id   AF-A0A3B9AJT9-F1
#
_cell.length_a   1.000
_cell.length_b   1.000
_cell.length_c   1.000
_cell.angle_alpha   90.00
_cell.angle_beta   90.00
_cell.angle_gamma   90.00
#
_symmetry.space_group_name_H-M   'P 1'
#
loop_
_entity.id
_entity.type
_entity.pdbx_description
1 polymer ?
#
loop_
_entity_poly.entity_id
_entity_poly.type
_entity_poly.pdbx_seq_one_letter_code
_entity_poly.pdbx_strand_id
1 'polypeptide(L)'
;MKNACTFASILFFVLFATTAVNAQKTATWKGGTPGKAQEWNCPTNWKEGRVPDAFSDVLIPDVAGIGGYQPVIRTASNEVNTLSIMPGARLRIESTGTLEVFDAVQTVANGNIDNHGLLNAPMGNISHLGREPYVASNK
;
A
#
# COMPACT_ATOMS: atom_id res chain seq x y z
N MET A 1 59.47 -14.19 -21.29
CA MET A 1 58.64 -15.28 -20.74
C MET A 1 58.57 -15.07 -19.22
N LYS A 2 57.46 -14.90 -18.52
CA LYS A 2 56.03 -14.81 -18.83
C LYS A 2 55.44 -13.93 -17.73
N ASN A 3 54.48 -13.11 -18.13
CA ASN A 3 53.63 -12.27 -17.29
C ASN A 3 52.93 -13.16 -16.25
N ALA A 4 53.38 -13.11 -14.99
CA ALA A 4 52.75 -13.85 -13.91
C ALA A 4 53.09 -13.20 -12.57
N CYS A 5 52.42 -12.08 -12.23
CA CYS A 5 52.16 -11.71 -10.83
C CYS A 5 51.36 -10.40 -10.63
N THR A 6 50.71 -9.84 -11.66
CA THR A 6 49.86 -8.63 -11.51
C THR A 6 48.42 -8.82 -11.96
N PHE A 7 47.90 -10.06 -11.93
CA PHE A 7 46.47 -10.33 -12.17
C PHE A 7 45.71 -10.75 -10.91
N ALA A 8 46.34 -10.78 -9.74
CA ALA A 8 45.71 -11.25 -8.50
C ALA A 8 45.04 -10.14 -7.66
N SER A 9 45.25 -8.86 -7.95
CA SER A 9 44.84 -7.78 -7.04
C SER A 9 43.68 -6.90 -7.52
N ILE A 10 43.21 -7.05 -8.77
CA ILE A 10 42.03 -6.32 -9.27
C ILE A 10 40.76 -7.19 -9.22
N LEU A 11 40.89 -8.50 -9.02
CA LEU A 11 39.76 -9.42 -8.90
C LEU A 11 39.28 -9.64 -7.45
N PHE A 12 39.63 -8.74 -6.53
CA PHE A 12 39.17 -8.77 -5.13
C PHE A 12 38.71 -7.40 -4.64
N PHE A 13 38.19 -6.56 -5.55
CA PHE A 13 37.52 -5.31 -5.20
C PHE A 13 36.23 -5.11 -6.00
N VAL A 14 35.62 -6.21 -6.44
CA VAL A 14 34.29 -6.23 -7.06
C VAL A 14 33.45 -7.34 -6.41
N LEU A 15 33.49 -7.41 -5.07
CA LEU A 15 32.24 -7.69 -4.36
C LEU A 15 31.52 -6.35 -4.25
N PHE A 16 30.94 -5.90 -5.36
CA PHE A 16 29.72 -5.11 -5.24
C PHE A 16 28.77 -6.05 -4.52
N ALA A 17 28.65 -5.88 -3.21
CA ALA A 17 27.52 -6.40 -2.48
C ALA A 17 26.30 -5.96 -3.27
N THR A 18 25.71 -6.87 -4.03
CA THR A 18 24.35 -6.71 -4.51
C THR A 18 23.52 -6.82 -3.25
N THR A 19 23.45 -5.72 -2.50
CA THR A 19 22.33 -5.52 -1.61
C THR A 19 21.14 -5.69 -2.52
N ALA A 20 20.41 -6.79 -2.35
CA ALA A 20 19.07 -6.88 -2.87
C ALA A 20 18.36 -5.70 -2.23
N VAL A 21 18.29 -4.59 -2.95
CA VAL A 21 17.43 -3.48 -2.61
C VAL A 21 16.06 -4.10 -2.72
N ASN A 22 15.52 -4.54 -1.58
CA ASN A 22 14.09 -4.68 -1.44
C ASN A 22 13.57 -3.26 -1.61
N ALA A 23 13.39 -2.83 -2.86
CA ALA A 23 12.66 -1.62 -3.17
C ALA A 23 11.33 -1.82 -2.44
N GLN A 24 11.12 -1.04 -1.37
CA GLN A 24 10.02 -1.28 -0.47
C GLN A 24 8.74 -1.12 -1.29
N LYS A 25 8.11 -2.25 -1.63
CA LYS A 25 6.88 -2.27 -2.41
C LYS A 25 5.72 -1.78 -1.54
N THR A 26 5.77 -2.00 -0.24
CA THR A 26 4.67 -1.65 0.64
C THR A 26 4.61 -0.14 0.94
N ALA A 27 3.42 0.42 0.92
CA ALA A 27 3.11 1.74 1.47
C ALA A 27 2.07 1.60 2.59
N THR A 28 2.46 1.88 3.83
CA THR A 28 1.65 1.63 5.02
C THR A 28 1.11 2.93 5.58
N TRP A 29 -0.21 3.04 5.70
CA TRP A 29 -0.82 4.18 6.37
C TRP A 29 -0.49 4.17 7.87
N LYS A 30 0.01 5.30 8.41
CA LYS A 30 0.52 5.35 9.79
C LYS A 30 -0.41 6.06 10.79
N GLY A 31 -1.56 6.57 10.33
CA GLY A 31 -2.53 7.23 11.21
C GLY A 31 -2.43 8.75 11.26
N GLY A 32 -1.81 9.38 10.25
CA GLY A 32 -1.90 10.81 10.02
C GLY A 32 -0.84 11.69 10.68
N THR A 33 -0.69 12.90 10.13
CA THR A 33 0.17 13.99 10.61
C THR A 33 -0.73 15.13 11.09
N PRO A 34 -0.46 15.75 12.25
CA PRO A 34 -1.24 16.90 12.72
C PRO A 34 -1.47 17.96 11.63
N GLY A 35 -2.70 18.44 11.50
CA GLY A 35 -3.11 19.41 10.47
C GLY A 35 -3.43 18.80 9.09
N LYS A 36 -2.96 17.58 8.79
CA LYS A 36 -3.21 16.86 7.52
C LYS A 36 -3.56 15.39 7.75
N ALA A 37 -4.18 15.08 8.88
CA ALA A 37 -4.17 13.73 9.45
C ALA A 37 -4.86 12.66 8.60
N GLN A 38 -5.74 13.05 7.68
CA GLN A 38 -6.46 12.14 6.79
C GLN A 38 -6.03 12.26 5.32
N GLU A 39 -5.07 13.13 5.00
CA GLU A 39 -4.71 13.45 3.62
C GLU A 39 -3.90 12.31 2.99
N TRP A 40 -4.49 11.60 2.02
CA TRP A 40 -3.82 10.52 1.28
C TRP A 40 -2.50 10.98 0.63
N ASN A 41 -2.51 12.15 -0.01
CA ASN A 41 -1.38 12.72 -0.74
C ASN A 41 -0.34 13.39 0.18
N CYS A 42 -0.38 13.16 1.50
CA CYS A 42 0.61 13.68 2.43
C CYS A 42 1.68 12.63 2.72
N PRO A 43 2.93 12.78 2.25
CA PRO A 43 4.00 11.78 2.43
C PRO A 43 4.24 11.41 3.90
N THR A 44 4.06 12.37 4.81
CA THR A 44 4.26 12.15 6.24
C THR A 44 3.15 11.30 6.87
N ASN A 45 2.04 11.01 6.19
CA ASN A 45 1.03 10.07 6.69
C ASN A 45 1.36 8.60 6.40
N TRP A 46 2.39 8.36 5.59
CA TRP A 46 2.85 7.02 5.22
C TRP A 46 4.11 6.68 6.03
N LYS A 47 4.21 5.42 6.49
CA LYS A 47 5.33 4.94 7.29
C LYS A 47 6.67 5.10 6.55
N GLU A 48 6.62 4.97 5.23
CA GLU A 48 7.75 5.04 4.31
C GLU A 48 8.13 6.46 3.90
N GLY A 49 7.40 7.47 4.36
CA GLY A 49 7.69 8.88 4.06
C GLY A 49 7.45 9.28 2.61
N ARG A 50 6.70 8.48 1.83
CA ARG A 50 6.31 8.76 0.45
C ARG A 50 4.83 8.42 0.23
N VAL A 51 4.19 9.13 -0.69
CA VAL A 51 2.84 8.77 -1.18
C VAL A 51 2.95 7.50 -2.03
N PRO A 52 1.99 6.56 -1.96
CA PRO A 52 1.93 5.41 -2.85
C PRO A 52 1.93 5.82 -4.33
N ASP A 53 2.46 4.95 -5.16
CA ASP A 53 2.51 5.05 -6.61
C ASP A 53 2.17 3.70 -7.26
N ALA A 54 2.24 3.62 -8.59
CA ALA A 54 1.85 2.44 -9.38
C ALA A 54 2.56 1.14 -8.97
N PHE A 55 3.71 1.23 -8.29
CA PHE A 55 4.47 0.07 -7.83
C PHE A 55 4.16 -0.29 -6.38
N SER A 56 3.33 0.49 -5.70
CA SER A 56 3.09 0.38 -4.27
C SER A 56 1.98 -0.63 -3.94
N ASP A 57 2.28 -1.56 -3.02
CA ASP A 57 1.29 -2.39 -2.33
C ASP A 57 0.80 -1.63 -1.09
N VAL A 58 -0.41 -1.08 -1.17
CA VAL A 58 -0.97 -0.26 -0.09
C VAL A 58 -1.55 -1.13 1.01
N LEU A 59 -1.15 -0.84 2.25
CA LEU A 59 -1.70 -1.44 3.46
C LEU A 59 -2.31 -0.37 4.37
N ILE A 60 -3.60 -0.48 4.65
CA ILE A 60 -4.30 0.36 5.63
C ILE A 60 -4.58 -0.48 6.87
N PRO A 61 -3.77 -0.33 7.95
CA PRO A 61 -3.99 -1.03 9.21
C PRO A 61 -5.03 -0.33 10.10
N ASP A 62 -5.46 -0.99 11.17
CA ASP A 62 -6.15 -0.30 12.26
C ASP A 62 -5.17 0.66 12.95
N VAL A 63 -5.57 1.92 13.03
CA VAL A 63 -4.79 3.01 13.62
C VAL A 63 -5.49 3.63 14.83
N ALA A 64 -6.58 3.01 15.34
CA ALA A 64 -7.34 3.50 16.49
C ALA A 64 -6.46 3.74 17.73
N GLY A 65 -5.40 2.94 17.93
CA GLY A 65 -4.48 3.07 19.06
C GLY A 65 -3.40 4.15 18.94
N ILE A 66 -3.23 4.81 17.78
CA ILE A 66 -2.13 5.76 17.52
C ILE A 66 -2.65 7.16 17.15
N GLY A 67 -3.90 7.26 16.69
CA GLY A 67 -4.54 8.53 16.37
C GLY A 67 -5.92 8.40 15.74
N GLY A 68 -6.28 7.21 15.25
CA GLY A 68 -7.60 6.92 14.68
C GLY A 68 -7.89 7.61 13.35
N TYR A 69 -6.96 8.38 12.80
CA TYR A 69 -7.16 9.08 11.53
C TYR A 69 -7.00 8.10 10.36
N GLN A 70 -8.13 7.65 9.86
CA GLN A 70 -8.25 6.82 8.65
C GLN A 70 -8.04 7.69 7.38
N PRO A 71 -7.44 7.14 6.31
CA PRO A 71 -7.16 7.86 5.08
C PRO A 71 -8.42 8.30 4.34
N VAL A 72 -8.34 9.47 3.70
CA VAL A 72 -9.38 10.04 2.83
C VAL A 72 -8.77 10.51 1.51
N ILE A 73 -9.30 10.01 0.39
CA ILE A 73 -8.99 10.44 -0.97
C ILE A 73 -10.04 11.47 -1.39
N ARG A 74 -9.65 12.75 -1.44
CA ARG A 74 -10.55 13.87 -1.78
C ARG A 74 -10.53 14.24 -3.26
N THR A 75 -9.40 14.02 -3.89
CA THR A 75 -9.13 14.32 -5.30
C THR A 75 -8.52 13.09 -5.97
N ALA A 76 -8.09 13.20 -7.22
CA ALA A 76 -7.26 12.18 -7.83
C ALA A 76 -6.04 11.84 -6.96
N SER A 77 -5.78 10.54 -6.83
CA SER A 77 -4.59 9.96 -6.22
C SER A 77 -3.76 9.26 -7.30
N ASN A 78 -2.50 8.99 -7.00
CA ASN A 78 -1.69 8.13 -7.86
C ASN A 78 -2.33 6.73 -7.95
N GLU A 79 -2.14 6.09 -9.09
CA GLU A 79 -2.36 4.65 -9.25
C GLU A 79 -1.56 3.87 -8.21
N VAL A 80 -2.05 2.69 -7.82
CA VAL A 80 -1.35 1.77 -6.91
C VAL A 80 -1.40 0.33 -7.43
N ASN A 81 -0.46 -0.51 -6.98
CA ASN A 81 -0.46 -1.91 -7.39
C ASN A 81 -1.58 -2.70 -6.70
N THR A 82 -1.58 -2.74 -5.37
CA THR A 82 -2.63 -3.40 -4.58
C THR A 82 -3.15 -2.48 -3.48
N LEU A 83 -4.36 -2.75 -2.99
CA LEU A 83 -4.95 -2.09 -1.83
C LEU A 83 -5.48 -3.15 -0.85
N SER A 84 -4.93 -3.16 0.37
CA SER A 84 -5.39 -4.03 1.46
C SER A 84 -5.90 -3.21 2.64
N ILE A 85 -7.18 -3.40 3.00
CA ILE A 85 -7.81 -2.81 4.19
C ILE A 85 -7.93 -3.87 5.28
N MET A 86 -7.20 -3.69 6.37
CA MET A 86 -7.15 -4.63 7.49
C MET A 86 -8.40 -4.54 8.38
N PRO A 87 -8.63 -5.52 9.28
CA PRO A 87 -9.73 -5.45 10.24
C PRO A 87 -9.71 -4.14 11.04
N GLY A 88 -10.87 -3.53 11.23
CA GLY A 88 -11.02 -2.25 11.93
C GLY A 88 -10.58 -1.00 11.16
N ALA A 89 -9.92 -1.16 10.01
CA ALA A 89 -9.46 -0.05 9.18
C ALA A 89 -10.53 0.43 8.19
N ARG A 90 -10.41 1.68 7.72
CA ARG A 90 -11.30 2.24 6.71
C ARG A 90 -10.55 3.11 5.72
N LEU A 91 -10.89 3.02 4.44
CA LEU A 91 -10.55 4.02 3.44
C LEU A 91 -11.83 4.74 3.01
N ARG A 92 -11.83 6.07 2.96
CA ARG A 92 -12.90 6.85 2.35
C ARG A 92 -12.42 7.46 1.03
N ILE A 93 -13.24 7.34 -0.01
CA ILE A 93 -13.06 8.05 -1.28
C ILE A 93 -14.24 9.02 -1.38
N GLU A 94 -13.97 10.33 -1.37
CA GLU A 94 -15.02 11.35 -1.51
C GLU A 94 -15.50 11.46 -2.96
N SER A 95 -16.57 12.21 -3.21
CA SER A 95 -17.24 12.26 -4.52
C SER A 95 -16.35 12.69 -5.69
N THR A 96 -15.32 13.49 -5.42
CA THR A 96 -14.31 13.93 -6.39
C THR A 96 -13.02 13.12 -6.35
N GLY A 97 -12.93 12.16 -5.42
CA GLY A 97 -11.78 11.29 -5.24
C GLY A 97 -11.73 10.19 -6.29
N THR A 98 -10.53 9.89 -6.78
CA THR A 98 -10.29 8.75 -7.68
C THR A 98 -9.10 7.94 -7.23
N LEU A 99 -9.23 6.62 -7.25
CA LEU A 99 -8.15 5.65 -7.03
C LEU A 99 -8.20 4.57 -8.09
N GLU A 100 -7.06 4.30 -8.72
CA GLU A 100 -6.87 3.19 -9.64
C GLU A 100 -5.93 2.16 -9.00
N VAL A 101 -6.36 0.90 -9.03
CA VAL A 101 -5.65 -0.23 -8.44
C VAL A 101 -5.38 -1.26 -9.53
N PHE A 102 -4.12 -1.57 -9.83
CA PHE A 102 -3.76 -2.43 -10.97
C PHE A 102 -4.02 -3.91 -10.77
N ASP A 103 -3.77 -4.43 -9.57
CA ASP A 103 -3.82 -5.85 -9.28
C ASP A 103 -5.08 -6.15 -8.46
N ALA A 104 -5.06 -5.95 -7.15
CA ALA A 104 -6.15 -6.38 -6.28
C ALA A 104 -6.53 -5.38 -5.19
N VAL A 105 -7.84 -5.35 -4.90
CA VAL A 105 -8.42 -4.71 -3.73
C VAL A 105 -8.88 -5.81 -2.77
N GLN A 106 -8.38 -5.78 -1.55
CA GLN A 106 -8.71 -6.75 -0.51
C GLN A 106 -9.21 -6.03 0.72
N THR A 107 -10.33 -6.48 1.26
CA THR A 107 -10.84 -6.06 2.57
C THR A 107 -10.88 -7.28 3.47
N VAL A 108 -10.35 -7.16 4.70
CA VAL A 108 -10.25 -8.29 5.63
C VAL A 108 -11.18 -8.07 6.83
N ALA A 109 -12.01 -9.06 7.13
CA ALA A 109 -13.03 -9.07 8.18
C ALA A 109 -13.94 -7.83 8.15
N ASN A 110 -13.82 -6.93 9.12
CA ASN A 110 -14.59 -5.69 9.18
C ASN A 110 -13.87 -4.48 8.57
N GLY A 111 -12.76 -4.69 7.84
CA GLY A 111 -12.14 -3.65 7.00
C GLY A 111 -13.11 -3.13 5.95
N ASN A 112 -13.10 -1.81 5.70
CA ASN A 112 -14.12 -1.16 4.89
C ASN A 112 -13.57 -0.13 3.90
N ILE A 113 -14.17 -0.07 2.72
CA ILE A 113 -14.01 1.04 1.77
C ILE A 113 -15.35 1.77 1.67
N ASP A 114 -15.35 3.05 2.03
CA ASP A 114 -16.48 3.96 1.95
C ASP A 114 -16.32 4.82 0.70
N ASN A 115 -16.80 4.31 -0.44
CA ASN A 115 -16.59 4.92 -1.74
C ASN A 115 -17.79 5.76 -2.19
N HIS A 116 -17.58 7.07 -2.33
CA HIS A 116 -18.52 8.04 -2.92
C HIS A 116 -18.03 8.58 -4.27
N GLY A 117 -16.79 8.26 -4.65
CA GLY A 117 -16.15 8.69 -5.90
C GLY A 117 -15.87 7.50 -6.82
N LEU A 118 -14.68 7.46 -7.42
CA LEU A 118 -14.27 6.40 -8.34
C LEU A 118 -13.19 5.51 -7.72
N LEU A 119 -13.49 4.21 -7.62
CA LEU A 119 -12.51 3.16 -7.39
C LEU A 119 -12.47 2.28 -8.64
N ASN A 120 -11.39 2.36 -9.41
CA ASN A 120 -11.16 1.52 -10.58
C ASN A 120 -10.22 0.37 -10.21
N ALA A 121 -10.65 -0.87 -10.46
CA ALA A 121 -9.87 -2.08 -10.22
C ALA A 121 -10.25 -3.14 -11.27
N PRO A 122 -9.34 -4.07 -11.64
CA PRO A 122 -9.67 -5.16 -12.56
C PRO A 122 -10.88 -5.94 -12.08
N MET A 123 -11.84 -6.17 -12.98
CA MET A 123 -13.05 -6.94 -12.68
C MET A 123 -12.64 -8.33 -12.15
N GLY A 124 -13.13 -8.70 -10.95
CA GLY A 124 -12.81 -9.98 -10.29
C GLY A 124 -11.74 -9.92 -9.21
N ASN A 125 -11.02 -8.79 -9.07
CA ASN A 125 -9.94 -8.66 -8.09
C ASN A 125 -10.32 -7.86 -6.83
N ILE A 126 -11.62 -7.65 -6.59
CA ILE A 126 -12.14 -7.13 -5.33
C ILE A 126 -12.58 -8.32 -4.47
N SER A 127 -11.87 -8.57 -3.37
CA SER A 127 -12.20 -9.65 -2.44
C SER A 127 -12.49 -9.13 -1.04
N HIS A 128 -13.39 -9.86 -0.36
CA HIS A 128 -13.71 -9.66 1.04
C HIS A 128 -13.39 -10.95 1.80
N LEU A 129 -12.30 -10.94 2.56
CA LEU A 129 -11.78 -12.12 3.26
C LEU A 129 -12.33 -12.14 4.69
N GLY A 130 -12.77 -13.29 5.19
CA GLY A 130 -13.13 -13.45 6.61
C GLY A 130 -14.53 -12.99 7.02
N ARG A 131 -15.47 -12.79 6.08
CA ARG A 131 -16.89 -12.99 6.39
C ARG A 131 -17.24 -14.45 6.10
N GLU A 132 -17.87 -15.11 7.05
CA GLU A 132 -18.57 -16.37 6.79
C GLU A 132 -19.48 -16.18 5.57
N PRO A 133 -19.57 -17.15 4.64
CA PRO A 133 -20.56 -17.08 3.57
C PRO A 133 -21.94 -16.90 4.21
N TYR A 134 -22.72 -15.97 3.69
CA TYR A 134 -24.09 -15.76 4.13
C TYR A 134 -24.88 -17.07 3.94
N VAL A 135 -25.01 -17.86 5.01
CA VAL A 135 -25.97 -18.96 5.06
C VAL A 135 -27.30 -18.29 5.32
N ALA A 136 -28.09 -18.08 4.25
CA ALA A 136 -29.49 -17.72 4.39
C ALA A 136 -30.14 -18.75 5.32
N SER A 137 -30.46 -18.34 6.55
CA SER A 137 -31.25 -19.18 7.43
C SER A 137 -32.68 -19.14 6.91
N ASN A 138 -33.06 -20.20 6.19
CA ASN A 138 -34.46 -20.45 5.88
C ASN A 138 -35.20 -20.63 7.21
N LYS A 139 -36.01 -19.63 7.57
CA LYS A 139 -37.12 -19.78 8.51
C LYS A 139 -38.41 -19.88 7.72
#